data_AF-A0A7K9D5K6-F1
#
_entry.id   AF-A0A7K9D5K6-F1
#
_cell.length_a   1.000
_cell.length_b   1.000
_cell.length_c   1.000
_cell.angle_alpha   90.00
_cell.angle_beta   90.00
_cell.angle_gamma   90.00
#
_symmetry.space_group_name_H-M   'P 1'
#
loop_
_entity.id
_entity.type
_entity.pdbx_description
1 polymer ?
#
loop_
_entity_poly.entity_id
_entity_poly.type
_entity_poly.pdbx_seq_one_letter_code
_entity_poly.pdbx_strand_id
1 'polypeptide(L)'
;MAGSRALLRQCPLLLPQNREGTAYEGFVTAQGRDFHIRILLPIDFQLKNARIECSWHLKKTLHAYRRILKQRLHSCPDLVSFMVELKTVLEIALRNTQELHIPRPPEYYSCLVRDLEILGWNKVAYVDTGLTTIKLKAEDSCGRQHLITLKLNAKYPTEPPECLVDFPVQFAVSWMPQNSIMDIYNQFRAALESLKEFWDAMDEIDRKTWVLEPENPTRSATTRRIAIGNNVSVNIEVDPWHPNMLPECYFLGADHVINPLRIKLNNNMHSWDPEIGLLQNLKDLLEIDFPSCAVLEKSDFAKDCGICYAYRLDGTTPDQVCDDPRCGQPFHQACLYEWLQSLPSSRQSFNVIFGECPYCNKVRKSNENE
;
A
#
# COMPACT_ATOMS: atom_id res chain seq x y z
N MET A 1 52.91 -9.06 -3.03
CA MET A 1 53.33 -7.84 -3.75
C MET A 1 52.45 -7.47 -4.96
N ALA A 2 51.75 -8.40 -5.63
CA ALA A 2 50.85 -8.06 -6.75
C ALA A 2 49.57 -7.29 -6.33
N GLY A 3 48.96 -7.64 -5.19
CA GLY A 3 47.73 -7.01 -4.70
C GLY A 3 47.86 -5.52 -4.32
N SER A 4 49.02 -5.08 -3.81
CA SER A 4 49.24 -3.68 -3.41
C SER A 4 49.28 -2.73 -4.61
N ARG A 5 49.79 -3.18 -5.77
CA ARG A 5 49.81 -2.37 -7.01
C ARG A 5 48.42 -2.27 -7.63
N ALA A 6 47.60 -3.32 -7.53
CA ALA A 6 46.22 -3.31 -8.00
C ALA A 6 45.33 -2.41 -7.12
N LEU A 7 45.53 -2.43 -5.79
CA LEU A 7 44.82 -1.55 -4.87
C LEU A 7 45.10 -0.08 -5.14
N LEU A 8 46.38 0.29 -5.36
CA LEU A 8 46.76 1.67 -5.72
C LEU A 8 46.17 2.16 -7.04
N ARG A 9 45.82 1.26 -7.97
CA ARG A 9 45.13 1.65 -9.21
C ARG A 9 43.65 1.97 -8.98
N GLN A 10 42.99 1.24 -8.07
CA GLN A 10 41.56 1.41 -7.79
C GLN A 10 41.27 2.45 -6.70
N CYS A 11 42.14 2.53 -5.70
CA CYS A 11 42.06 3.43 -4.55
C CYS A 11 43.45 4.06 -4.33
N PRO A 12 43.84 5.05 -5.14
CA PRO A 12 45.19 5.64 -5.11
C PRO A 12 45.51 6.32 -3.78
N LEU A 13 44.48 6.73 -3.04
CA LEU A 13 44.60 7.39 -1.75
C LEU A 13 44.53 6.42 -0.55
N LEU A 14 44.47 5.10 -0.76
CA LEU A 14 44.44 4.10 0.31
C LEU A 14 45.80 3.41 0.41
N LEU A 15 46.54 3.67 1.49
CA LEU A 15 47.92 3.24 1.64
C LEU A 15 48.08 2.20 2.76
N PRO A 16 48.96 1.19 2.59
CA PRO A 16 49.30 0.27 3.66
C PRO A 16 50.07 1.00 4.78
N GLN A 17 49.64 0.79 6.02
CA GLN A 17 50.23 1.40 7.23
C GLN A 17 51.30 0.52 7.89
N ASN A 18 51.39 -0.75 7.50
CA ASN A 18 52.40 -1.68 8.00
C ASN A 18 52.99 -2.56 6.88
N ARG A 19 54.16 -3.14 7.17
CA ARG A 19 54.86 -4.03 6.23
C ARG A 19 54.14 -5.35 5.99
N GLU A 20 53.32 -5.75 6.96
CA GLU A 20 52.50 -6.98 6.92
C GLU A 20 51.28 -6.83 5.99
N GLY A 21 50.90 -5.61 5.61
CA GLY A 21 49.73 -5.38 4.76
C GLY A 21 48.41 -5.73 5.44
N THR A 22 48.36 -5.67 6.77
CA THR A 22 47.14 -5.94 7.56
C THR A 22 46.41 -4.66 7.96
N ALA A 23 47.03 -3.49 7.80
CA ALA A 23 46.37 -2.21 8.05
C ALA A 23 46.48 -1.30 6.82
N TYR A 24 45.34 -0.76 6.37
CA TYR A 24 45.24 0.22 5.29
C TYR A 24 44.51 1.45 5.78
N GLU A 25 45.00 2.63 5.43
CA GLU A 25 44.39 3.90 5.80
C GLU A 25 44.54 4.94 4.70
N GLY A 26 43.51 5.77 4.55
CA GLY A 26 43.51 6.87 3.60
C GLY A 26 42.11 7.27 3.19
N PHE A 27 41.92 7.54 1.90
CA PHE A 27 40.65 8.06 1.37
C PHE A 27 40.06 7.18 0.28
N VAL A 28 38.72 7.11 0.26
CA VAL A 28 37.94 6.59 -0.87
C VAL A 28 37.22 7.76 -1.53
N THR A 29 37.43 7.92 -2.84
CA THR A 29 36.81 8.99 -3.64
C THR A 29 35.55 8.46 -4.33
N ALA A 30 34.41 9.11 -4.09
CA ALA A 30 33.15 8.84 -4.78
C ALA A 30 32.44 10.16 -5.12
N GLN A 31 31.94 10.29 -6.35
CA GLN A 31 31.29 11.52 -6.87
C GLN A 31 32.09 12.82 -6.61
N GLY A 32 33.42 12.76 -6.74
CA GLY A 32 34.31 13.92 -6.53
C GLY A 32 34.50 14.33 -5.07
N ARG A 33 34.03 13.53 -4.09
CA ARG A 33 34.27 13.74 -2.65
C ARG A 33 35.15 12.63 -2.08
N ASP A 34 36.04 13.03 -1.18
CA ASP A 34 36.95 12.11 -0.49
C ASP A 34 36.45 11.80 0.93
N PHE A 35 36.41 10.51 1.27
CA PHE A 35 35.98 10.03 2.57
C PHE A 35 37.10 9.26 3.25
N HIS A 36 37.45 9.65 4.49
CA HIS A 36 38.45 8.93 5.27
C HIS A 36 37.94 7.53 5.66
N ILE A 37 38.78 6.53 5.39
CA ILE A 37 38.54 5.12 5.68
C ILE A 37 39.84 4.44 6.13
N ARG A 38 39.68 3.54 7.10
CA ARG A 38 40.73 2.67 7.61
C ARG A 38 40.22 1.24 7.67
N ILE A 39 40.98 0.32 7.11
CA ILE A 39 40.64 -1.10 7.01
C ILE A 39 41.70 -1.90 7.73
N LEU A 40 41.28 -2.64 8.75
CA LEU A 40 42.10 -3.53 9.53
C LEU A 40 41.74 -4.97 9.15
N LEU A 41 42.68 -5.65 8.51
CA LEU A 41 42.59 -7.07 8.19
C LEU A 41 43.12 -7.89 9.37
N PRO A 42 42.47 -9.01 9.70
CA PRO A 42 43.02 -10.02 10.60
C PRO A 42 44.29 -10.67 10.01
N ILE A 43 45.06 -11.35 10.86
CA ILE A 43 46.35 -11.99 10.51
C ILE A 43 46.16 -13.11 9.46
N ASP A 44 44.97 -13.71 9.38
CA ASP A 44 44.60 -14.71 8.37
C ASP A 44 44.19 -14.09 7.02
N PHE A 45 44.24 -12.75 6.91
CA PHE A 45 43.85 -11.94 5.75
C PHE A 45 42.40 -12.18 5.27
N GLN A 46 41.55 -12.79 6.09
CA GLN A 46 40.16 -13.06 5.71
C GLN A 46 39.28 -11.82 5.91
N LEU A 47 38.70 -11.33 4.80
CA LEU A 47 37.86 -10.14 4.79
C LEU A 47 36.60 -10.24 5.67
N LYS A 48 36.09 -11.46 5.88
CA LYS A 48 34.89 -11.71 6.71
C LYS A 48 35.03 -11.16 8.14
N ASN A 49 36.27 -11.07 8.64
CA ASN A 49 36.60 -10.59 9.98
C ASN A 49 37.30 -9.21 9.97
N ALA A 50 37.35 -8.54 8.81
CA ALA A 50 37.95 -7.22 8.69
C ALA A 50 37.16 -6.16 9.47
N ARG A 51 37.87 -5.24 10.11
CA ARG A 51 37.27 -4.07 10.76
C ARG A 51 37.42 -2.86 9.86
N ILE A 52 36.31 -2.17 9.61
CA ILE A 52 36.27 -0.94 8.83
C ILE A 52 35.96 0.21 9.78
N GLU A 53 36.92 1.10 9.91
CA GLU A 53 36.82 2.38 10.60
C GLU A 53 36.69 3.47 9.54
N CYS A 54 35.84 4.46 9.77
CA CYS A 54 35.62 5.53 8.80
C CYS A 54 35.15 6.81 9.48
N SER A 55 35.24 7.92 8.74
CA SER A 55 34.65 9.19 9.16
C SER A 55 33.17 9.05 9.51
N TRP A 56 32.68 9.90 10.41
CA TRP A 56 31.27 9.91 10.83
C TRP A 56 30.32 10.04 9.63
N HIS A 57 30.70 10.88 8.65
CA HIS A 57 29.91 11.15 7.47
C HIS A 57 29.76 9.90 6.60
N LEU A 58 30.86 9.19 6.34
CA LEU A 58 30.84 7.92 5.61
C LEU A 58 30.03 6.85 6.37
N LYS A 59 30.18 6.79 7.69
CA LYS A 59 29.43 5.86 8.55
C LYS A 59 27.92 6.11 8.50
N LYS A 60 27.48 7.38 8.47
CA LYS A 60 26.07 7.76 8.35
C LYS A 60 25.51 7.36 6.98
N THR A 61 26.22 7.71 5.90
CA THR A 61 25.81 7.40 4.52
C THR A 61 25.66 5.89 4.29
N LEU A 62 26.56 5.10 4.84
CA LEU A 62 26.56 3.64 4.69
C LEU A 62 25.68 2.90 5.72
N HIS A 63 25.03 3.61 6.65
CA HIS A 63 24.26 2.97 7.73
C HIS A 63 23.12 2.10 7.19
N ALA A 64 22.35 2.60 6.23
CA ALA A 64 21.26 1.85 5.58
C ALA A 64 21.76 0.63 4.78
N TYR A 65 23.01 0.66 4.32
CA TYR A 65 23.63 -0.37 3.48
C TYR A 65 24.50 -1.35 4.28
N ARG A 66 24.46 -1.29 5.62
CA ARG A 66 25.32 -2.12 6.51
C ARG A 66 25.19 -3.62 6.25
N ARG A 67 23.98 -4.11 5.92
CA ARG A 67 23.75 -5.53 5.61
C ARG A 67 24.45 -5.95 4.31
N ILE A 68 24.35 -5.11 3.28
CA ILE A 68 24.98 -5.33 1.97
C ILE A 68 26.51 -5.32 2.13
N LEU A 69 27.06 -4.36 2.88
CA LEU A 69 28.50 -4.29 3.14
C LEU A 69 29.01 -5.53 3.87
N LYS A 70 28.26 -6.04 4.87
CA LYS A 70 28.60 -7.31 5.52
C LYS A 70 28.59 -8.47 4.54
N GLN A 71 27.59 -8.58 3.67
CA GLN A 71 27.55 -9.63 2.65
C GLN A 71 28.76 -9.54 1.70
N ARG A 72 29.12 -8.34 1.25
CA ARG A 72 30.30 -8.12 0.40
C ARG A 72 31.61 -8.51 1.07
N LEU A 73 31.78 -8.23 2.36
CA LEU A 73 32.95 -8.70 3.12
C LEU A 73 33.06 -10.22 3.19
N HIS A 74 31.93 -10.96 3.12
CA HIS A 74 31.93 -12.42 3.12
C HIS A 74 32.13 -13.02 1.73
N SER A 75 31.66 -12.34 0.69
CA SER A 75 31.67 -12.87 -0.68
C SER A 75 32.90 -12.48 -1.51
N CYS A 76 33.54 -11.35 -1.19
CA CYS A 76 34.65 -10.84 -2.00
C CYS A 76 35.94 -11.67 -1.76
N PRO A 77 36.68 -12.03 -2.83
CA PRO A 77 37.88 -12.87 -2.72
C PRO A 77 39.11 -12.10 -2.20
N ASP A 78 39.15 -10.78 -2.40
CA ASP A 78 40.29 -9.94 -2.06
C ASP A 78 39.89 -8.48 -1.78
N LEU A 79 40.80 -7.73 -1.15
CA LEU A 79 40.55 -6.35 -0.72
C LEU A 79 40.28 -5.41 -1.90
N VAL A 80 40.90 -5.63 -3.06
CA VAL A 80 40.70 -4.79 -4.26
C VAL A 80 39.27 -4.95 -4.76
N SER A 81 38.80 -6.20 -4.87
CA SER A 81 37.43 -6.53 -5.24
C SER A 81 36.42 -5.91 -4.25
N PHE A 82 36.70 -5.98 -2.95
CA PHE A 82 35.86 -5.34 -1.94
C PHE A 82 35.81 -3.82 -2.09
N MET A 83 36.93 -3.16 -2.37
CA MET A 83 36.98 -1.70 -2.51
C MET A 83 36.20 -1.20 -3.72
N VAL A 84 36.18 -1.96 -4.82
CA VAL A 84 35.35 -1.63 -6.00
C VAL A 84 33.86 -1.69 -5.63
N GLU A 85 33.41 -2.78 -5.00
CA GLU A 85 32.03 -2.93 -4.54
C GLU A 85 31.63 -1.86 -3.51
N LEU A 86 32.53 -1.55 -2.57
CA LEU A 86 32.33 -0.49 -1.59
C LEU A 86 32.12 0.86 -2.27
N LYS A 87 32.92 1.16 -3.30
CA LYS A 87 32.78 2.41 -4.08
C LYS A 87 31.44 2.45 -4.81
N THR A 88 31.00 1.35 -5.42
CA THR A 88 29.68 1.27 -6.07
C THR A 88 28.54 1.48 -5.07
N VAL A 89 28.59 0.83 -3.90
CA VAL A 89 27.59 1.02 -2.83
C VAL A 89 27.60 2.47 -2.32
N LEU A 90 28.79 3.06 -2.18
CA LEU A 90 28.94 4.45 -1.76
C LEU A 90 28.38 5.43 -2.80
N GLU A 91 28.60 5.18 -4.10
CA GLU A 91 28.04 6.00 -5.18
C GLU A 91 26.50 5.93 -5.21
N ILE A 92 25.92 4.74 -5.01
CA ILE A 92 24.46 4.57 -4.89
C ILE A 92 23.93 5.31 -3.66
N ALA A 93 24.58 5.13 -2.52
CA ALA A 93 24.18 5.78 -1.27
C ALA A 93 24.26 7.31 -1.38
N LEU A 94 25.31 7.85 -2.02
CA LEU A 94 25.47 9.28 -2.25
C LEU A 94 24.45 9.83 -3.23
N ARG A 95 24.12 9.11 -4.31
CA ARG A 95 23.06 9.50 -5.26
C ARG A 95 21.71 9.61 -4.56
N ASN A 96 21.34 8.59 -3.79
CA ASN A 96 20.10 8.58 -3.01
C ASN A 96 20.08 9.68 -1.93
N THR A 97 21.26 10.07 -1.41
CA THR A 97 21.38 11.15 -0.42
C THR A 97 21.37 12.54 -1.07
N GLN A 98 21.85 12.69 -2.30
CA GLN A 98 21.82 13.95 -3.05
C GLN A 98 20.41 14.33 -3.51
N GLU A 99 19.55 13.36 -3.82
CA GLU A 99 18.12 13.61 -4.04
C GLU A 99 17.44 14.23 -2.80
N LEU A 100 17.96 13.97 -1.60
CA LEU A 100 17.48 14.55 -0.34
C LEU A 100 18.08 15.94 -0.02
N HIS A 101 19.22 16.29 -0.63
CA HIS A 101 19.99 17.51 -0.34
C HIS A 101 20.14 18.40 -1.59
N ILE A 102 19.03 18.81 -2.19
CA ILE A 102 19.02 20.04 -3.00
C ILE A 102 19.08 21.20 -2.00
N PRO A 103 20.12 22.06 -2.01
CA PRO A 103 20.15 23.25 -1.15
C PRO A 103 18.95 24.13 -1.50
N ARG A 104 17.98 24.19 -0.60
CA ARG A 104 16.79 25.03 -0.79
C ARG A 104 17.11 26.47 -0.41
N PRO A 105 16.50 27.46 -1.09
CA PRO A 105 16.65 28.86 -0.71
C PRO A 105 16.23 29.08 0.75
N PRO A 106 16.87 29.98 1.52
CA PRO A 106 16.41 30.34 2.86
C PRO A 106 14.93 30.76 2.92
N GLU A 107 14.44 31.37 1.83
CA GLU A 107 13.06 31.80 1.63
C GLU A 107 12.07 30.64 1.70
N TYR A 108 12.48 29.42 1.34
CA TYR A 108 11.66 28.23 1.46
C TYR A 108 11.30 27.96 2.92
N TYR A 109 12.30 27.97 3.81
CA TYR A 109 12.10 27.65 5.22
C TYR A 109 11.35 28.76 5.96
N SER A 110 11.64 30.02 5.65
CA SER A 110 10.94 31.16 6.26
C SER A 110 9.47 31.21 5.82
N CYS A 111 9.16 30.98 4.54
CA CYS A 111 7.79 30.85 4.06
C CYS A 111 7.08 29.68 4.74
N LEU A 112 7.73 28.51 4.79
CA LEU A 112 7.13 27.32 5.38
C LEU A 112 6.75 27.49 6.85
N VAL A 113 7.69 27.99 7.66
CA VAL A 113 7.45 28.22 9.10
C VAL A 113 6.34 29.25 9.30
N ARG A 114 6.36 30.35 8.53
CA ARG A 114 5.30 31.37 8.57
C ARG A 114 3.93 30.79 8.22
N ASP A 115 3.85 29.97 7.17
CA ASP A 115 2.58 29.37 6.74
C ASP A 115 2.03 28.40 7.79
N LEU A 116 2.90 27.63 8.46
CA LEU A 116 2.52 26.75 9.57
C LEU A 116 2.10 27.52 10.82
N GLU A 117 2.74 28.65 11.12
CA GLU A 117 2.34 29.54 12.20
C GLU A 117 0.96 30.16 11.96
N ILE A 118 0.68 30.61 10.74
CA ILE A 118 -0.62 31.16 10.32
C ILE A 118 -1.71 30.09 10.41
N LEU A 119 -1.41 28.87 9.92
CA LEU A 119 -2.34 27.74 9.99
C LEU A 119 -2.63 27.31 11.44
N GLY A 120 -1.61 27.35 12.29
CA GLY A 120 -1.64 26.89 13.67
C GLY A 120 -1.05 25.48 13.83
N TRP A 121 -0.06 25.36 14.72
CA TRP A 121 0.65 24.11 15.00
C TRP A 121 -0.24 22.98 15.55
N ASN A 122 -1.40 23.30 16.11
CA ASN A 122 -2.38 22.32 16.57
C ASN A 122 -2.95 21.46 15.43
N LYS A 123 -2.87 21.93 14.17
CA LYS A 123 -3.31 21.22 12.97
C LYS A 123 -2.22 20.38 12.34
N VAL A 124 -0.97 20.52 12.79
CA VAL A 124 0.17 19.76 12.27
C VAL A 124 0.27 18.44 13.04
N ALA A 125 0.15 17.33 12.32
CA ALA A 125 0.24 15.99 12.89
C ALA A 125 1.67 15.43 12.82
N TYR A 126 2.41 15.76 11.77
CA TYR A 126 3.78 15.28 11.55
C TYR A 126 4.55 16.22 10.65
N VAL A 127 5.86 16.37 10.91
CA VAL A 127 6.81 17.05 10.04
C VAL A 127 8.06 16.19 9.93
N ASP A 128 8.49 15.90 8.71
CA ASP A 128 9.72 15.16 8.48
C ASP A 128 10.98 15.98 8.79
N THR A 129 12.06 15.31 9.14
CA THR A 129 13.38 15.90 9.42
C THR A 129 13.95 16.71 8.26
N GLY A 130 13.61 16.38 7.01
CA GLY A 130 14.02 17.12 5.82
C GLY A 130 13.15 18.35 5.51
N LEU A 131 12.11 18.60 6.32
CA LEU A 131 11.08 19.62 6.11
C LEU A 131 10.42 19.54 4.72
N THR A 132 10.42 18.36 4.10
CA THR A 132 9.82 18.11 2.78
C THR A 132 8.42 17.55 2.88
N THR A 133 8.12 16.82 3.95
CA THR A 133 6.85 16.12 4.09
C THR A 133 6.18 16.57 5.37
N ILE A 134 4.94 17.04 5.25
CA ILE A 134 4.14 17.52 6.36
C ILE A 134 2.79 16.82 6.31
N LYS A 135 2.30 16.36 7.46
CA LYS A 135 0.94 15.86 7.59
C LYS A 135 0.13 16.83 8.42
N LEU A 136 -1.00 17.26 7.86
CA LEU A 136 -1.98 18.08 8.56
C LEU A 136 -3.19 17.23 8.89
N LYS A 137 -3.81 17.51 10.03
CA LYS A 137 -5.06 16.90 10.46
C LYS A 137 -6.19 17.91 10.40
N ALA A 138 -7.35 17.45 9.95
CA ALA A 138 -8.60 18.17 10.03
C ALA A 138 -9.68 17.26 10.58
N GLU A 139 -10.68 17.86 11.20
CA GLU A 139 -11.87 17.16 11.68
C GLU A 139 -13.06 17.68 10.86
N ASP A 140 -13.89 16.76 10.38
CA ASP A 140 -15.14 17.12 9.71
C ASP A 140 -16.26 17.42 10.73
N SER A 141 -17.40 17.88 10.23
CA SER A 141 -18.57 18.17 11.07
C SER A 141 -19.19 16.96 11.81
N CYS A 142 -18.82 15.73 11.46
CA CYS A 142 -19.22 14.50 12.17
C CYS A 142 -18.19 14.05 13.23
N GLY A 143 -17.10 14.80 13.42
CA GLY A 143 -16.06 14.47 14.38
C GLY A 143 -15.03 13.46 13.88
N ARG A 144 -15.01 13.17 12.57
CA ARG A 144 -14.04 12.23 11.99
C ARG A 144 -12.75 12.95 11.67
N GLN A 145 -11.64 12.32 12.04
CA GLN A 145 -10.31 12.86 11.78
C GLN A 145 -9.80 12.40 10.42
N HIS A 146 -9.37 13.35 9.62
CA HIS A 146 -8.80 13.16 8.29
C HIS A 146 -7.40 13.74 8.21
N LEU A 147 -6.55 13.13 7.39
CA LEU A 147 -5.16 13.52 7.21
C LEU A 147 -4.89 13.89 5.76
N ILE A 148 -4.17 14.99 5.56
CA ILE A 148 -3.58 15.37 4.28
C ILE A 148 -2.06 15.38 4.43
N THR A 149 -1.37 14.69 3.53
CA THR A 149 0.09 14.69 3.45
C THR A 149 0.53 15.60 2.31
N LEU A 150 1.31 16.63 2.64
CA LEU A 150 1.91 17.58 1.71
C LEU A 150 3.37 17.20 1.49
N LYS A 151 3.75 16.94 0.25
CA LYS A 151 5.15 16.82 -0.16
C LYS A 151 5.57 18.09 -0.87
N LEU A 152 6.38 18.87 -0.18
CA LEU A 152 6.96 20.13 -0.63
C LEU A 152 8.17 19.86 -1.52
N ASN A 153 8.14 20.39 -2.75
CA ASN A 153 9.28 20.35 -3.64
C ASN A 153 10.23 21.54 -3.39
N ALA A 154 11.40 21.57 -4.05
CA ALA A 154 12.40 22.62 -3.86
C ALA A 154 11.99 24.01 -4.40
N LYS A 155 10.91 24.08 -5.19
CA LYS A 155 10.40 25.29 -5.85
C LYS A 155 9.17 25.88 -5.13
N TYR A 156 8.74 25.30 -4.02
CA TYR A 156 7.70 25.89 -3.18
C TYR A 156 8.13 27.30 -2.71
N PRO A 157 7.24 28.31 -2.75
CA PRO A 157 5.80 28.28 -3.07
C PRO A 157 5.43 28.52 -4.55
N THR A 158 6.40 28.67 -5.46
CA THR A 158 6.12 28.93 -6.87
C THR A 158 5.38 27.76 -7.55
N GLU A 159 5.73 26.53 -7.18
CA GLU A 159 5.00 25.32 -7.59
C GLU A 159 4.19 24.75 -6.41
N PRO A 160 3.01 24.15 -6.69
CA PRO A 160 2.19 23.52 -5.66
C PRO A 160 2.91 22.30 -5.06
N PRO A 161 2.69 22.02 -3.77
CA PRO A 161 3.09 20.75 -3.20
C PRO A 161 2.20 19.60 -3.69
N GLU A 162 2.76 18.40 -3.78
CA GLU A 162 1.99 17.19 -4.04
C GLU A 162 1.16 16.87 -2.80
N CYS A 163 -0.16 16.78 -2.97
CA CYS A 163 -1.13 16.54 -1.91
C CYS A 163 -1.63 15.10 -1.98
N LEU A 164 -1.44 14.34 -0.90
CA LEU A 164 -1.95 12.98 -0.77
C LEU A 164 -3.01 12.94 0.32
N VAL A 165 -4.20 12.49 -0.04
CA VAL A 165 -5.36 12.36 0.83
C VAL A 165 -5.99 10.98 0.66
N ASP A 166 -6.68 10.51 1.70
CA ASP A 166 -7.42 9.25 1.66
C ASP A 166 -8.88 9.51 1.25
N PHE A 167 -9.08 10.05 0.05
CA PHE A 167 -10.41 10.36 -0.49
C PHE A 167 -10.85 9.32 -1.51
N PRO A 168 -12.18 9.09 -1.64
CA PRO A 168 -12.72 8.20 -2.65
C PRO A 168 -12.69 8.80 -4.06
N VAL A 169 -12.32 10.08 -4.17
CA VAL A 169 -12.23 10.85 -5.41
C VAL A 169 -10.88 11.58 -5.48
N GLN A 170 -10.46 11.93 -6.70
CA GLN A 170 -9.23 12.68 -6.88
C GLN A 170 -9.34 14.08 -6.25
N PHE A 171 -8.38 14.42 -5.39
CA PHE A 171 -8.28 15.75 -4.79
C PHE A 171 -7.32 16.63 -5.60
N ALA A 172 -7.90 17.50 -6.44
CA ALA A 172 -7.14 18.47 -7.22
C ALA A 172 -7.15 19.84 -6.52
N VAL A 173 -5.97 20.33 -6.16
CA VAL A 173 -5.80 21.64 -5.52
C VAL A 173 -5.70 22.72 -6.58
N SER A 174 -6.53 23.75 -6.48
CA SER A 174 -6.34 24.99 -7.22
C SER A 174 -5.21 25.79 -6.60
N TRP A 175 -4.14 26.03 -7.34
CA TRP A 175 -2.93 26.70 -6.85
C TRP A 175 -2.55 27.89 -7.72
N MET A 176 -2.33 29.02 -7.06
CA MET A 176 -1.70 30.22 -7.61
C MET A 176 -0.43 30.53 -6.81
N PRO A 177 0.58 31.20 -7.38
CA PRO A 177 1.85 31.47 -6.69
C PRO A 177 1.75 32.25 -5.37
N GLN A 178 0.64 32.97 -5.16
CA GLN A 178 0.31 33.66 -3.91
C GLN A 178 -0.35 32.78 -2.84
N ASN A 179 -0.70 31.54 -3.19
CA ASN A 179 -1.32 30.63 -2.25
C ASN A 179 -0.33 30.08 -1.23
N SER A 180 -0.87 29.68 -0.10
CA SER A 180 -0.16 29.14 1.05
C SER A 180 -0.73 27.79 1.46
N ILE A 181 -0.07 27.13 2.41
CA ILE A 181 -0.60 25.91 3.04
C ILE A 181 -2.01 26.11 3.60
N MET A 182 -2.35 27.32 4.07
CA MET A 182 -3.69 27.64 4.57
C MET A 182 -4.77 27.50 3.48
N ASP A 183 -4.46 27.88 2.24
CA ASP A 183 -5.41 27.76 1.13
C ASP A 183 -5.67 26.30 0.76
N ILE A 184 -4.62 25.47 0.77
CA ILE A 184 -4.74 24.02 0.59
C ILE A 184 -5.60 23.43 1.70
N TYR A 185 -5.36 23.85 2.95
CA TYR A 185 -6.10 23.36 4.10
C TYR A 185 -7.59 23.76 4.03
N ASN A 186 -7.90 24.97 3.56
CA ASN A 186 -9.28 25.41 3.35
C ASN A 186 -9.98 24.62 2.23
N GLN A 187 -9.31 24.37 1.11
CA GLN A 187 -9.82 23.51 0.03
C GLN A 187 -10.04 22.07 0.52
N PHE A 188 -9.10 21.55 1.31
CA PHE A 188 -9.20 20.23 1.93
C PHE A 188 -10.43 20.15 2.83
N ARG A 189 -10.65 21.14 3.70
CA ARG A 189 -11.86 21.20 4.56
C ARG A 189 -13.15 21.29 3.76
N ALA A 190 -13.18 22.08 2.69
CA ALA A 190 -14.35 22.17 1.83
C ALA A 190 -14.67 20.81 1.19
N ALA A 191 -13.65 20.08 0.73
CA ALA A 191 -13.80 18.73 0.19
C ALA A 191 -14.27 17.72 1.25
N LEU A 192 -13.81 17.84 2.50
CA LEU A 192 -14.32 17.01 3.61
C LEU A 192 -15.83 17.19 3.81
N GLU A 193 -16.30 18.44 3.81
CA GLU A 193 -17.74 18.69 3.98
C GLU A 193 -18.56 18.22 2.78
N SER A 194 -18.02 18.26 1.55
CA SER A 194 -18.73 17.72 0.38
C SER A 194 -18.83 16.19 0.36
N LEU A 195 -17.91 15.48 1.00
CA LEU A 195 -17.88 14.01 1.06
C LEU A 195 -18.49 13.45 2.36
N LYS A 196 -19.05 14.33 3.19
CA LYS A 196 -19.61 13.98 4.50
C LYS A 196 -20.70 12.91 4.39
N GLU A 197 -21.66 13.09 3.49
CA GLU A 197 -22.80 12.18 3.30
C GLU A 197 -22.33 10.79 2.87
N PHE A 198 -21.29 10.73 2.03
CA PHE A 198 -20.68 9.46 1.63
C PHE A 198 -20.12 8.72 2.83
N TRP A 199 -19.28 9.38 3.64
CA TRP A 199 -18.75 8.73 4.83
C TRP A 199 -19.83 8.40 5.87
N ASP A 200 -20.89 9.20 5.98
CA ASP A 200 -22.02 8.90 6.88
C ASP A 200 -22.72 7.59 6.47
N ALA A 201 -22.97 7.41 5.18
CA ALA A 201 -23.56 6.18 4.64
C ALA A 201 -22.62 4.97 4.84
N MET A 202 -21.33 5.12 4.56
CA MET A 202 -20.35 4.04 4.75
C MET A 202 -20.15 3.68 6.23
N ASP A 203 -20.08 4.67 7.13
CA ASP A 203 -19.97 4.45 8.58
C ASP A 203 -21.23 3.74 9.13
N GLU A 204 -22.41 4.04 8.58
CA GLU A 204 -23.64 3.33 8.95
C GLU A 204 -23.57 1.85 8.58
N ILE A 205 -23.15 1.54 7.35
CA ILE A 205 -22.97 0.16 6.87
C ILE A 205 -21.92 -0.57 7.70
N ASP A 206 -20.75 0.04 7.88
CA ASP A 206 -19.61 -0.55 8.60
C ASP A 206 -19.97 -0.86 10.06
N ARG A 207 -20.86 -0.07 10.68
CA ARG A 207 -21.32 -0.26 12.07
C ARG A 207 -22.47 -1.24 12.21
N LYS A 208 -23.45 -1.23 11.29
CA LYS A 208 -24.72 -1.97 11.45
C LYS A 208 -24.73 -3.32 10.72
N THR A 209 -23.80 -3.56 9.81
CA THR A 209 -23.75 -4.79 9.01
C THR A 209 -22.47 -5.57 9.25
N TRP A 210 -22.39 -6.77 8.70
CA TRP A 210 -21.17 -7.55 8.63
C TRP A 210 -20.44 -7.28 7.31
N VAL A 211 -19.47 -6.38 7.33
CA VAL A 211 -18.58 -6.13 6.18
C VAL A 211 -17.47 -7.20 6.15
N LEU A 212 -17.42 -7.96 5.07
CA LEU A 212 -16.39 -8.95 4.78
C LEU A 212 -15.16 -8.28 4.17
N GLU A 213 -15.37 -7.36 3.22
CA GLU A 213 -14.29 -6.68 2.50
C GLU A 213 -14.62 -5.22 2.19
N PRO A 214 -13.62 -4.32 2.26
CA PRO A 214 -12.32 -4.55 2.91
C PRO A 214 -12.49 -4.76 4.44
N GLU A 215 -11.64 -5.59 5.05
CA GLU A 215 -11.72 -5.86 6.51
C GLU A 215 -11.46 -4.61 7.35
N ASN A 216 -10.58 -3.74 6.88
CA ASN A 216 -10.27 -2.45 7.48
C ASN A 216 -10.43 -1.39 6.39
N PRO A 217 -11.67 -0.89 6.17
CA PRO A 217 -11.91 0.10 5.12
C PRO A 217 -11.15 1.39 5.36
N THR A 218 -10.47 1.86 4.32
CA THR A 218 -9.94 3.22 4.25
C THR A 218 -11.05 4.21 3.88
N ARG A 219 -10.80 5.51 4.06
CA ARG A 219 -11.77 6.55 3.69
C ARG A 219 -11.90 6.74 2.18
N SER A 220 -10.95 6.20 1.41
CA SER A 220 -11.00 6.07 -0.05
C SER A 220 -11.82 4.89 -0.57
N ALA A 221 -12.13 3.88 0.26
CA ALA A 221 -12.78 2.66 -0.21
C ALA A 221 -14.29 2.92 -0.48
N THR A 222 -14.67 2.87 -1.76
CA THR A 222 -16.05 3.05 -2.25
C THR A 222 -16.88 1.77 -2.26
N THR A 223 -16.22 0.61 -2.12
CA THR A 223 -16.87 -0.70 -2.19
C THR A 223 -17.01 -1.34 -0.81
N ARG A 224 -18.07 -2.13 -0.63
CA ARG A 224 -18.28 -2.99 0.54
C ARG A 224 -18.86 -4.33 0.13
N ARG A 225 -18.20 -5.41 0.53
CA ARG A 225 -18.77 -6.75 0.50
C ARG A 225 -19.45 -7.02 1.82
N ILE A 226 -20.77 -7.10 1.83
CA ILE A 226 -21.59 -7.27 3.03
C ILE A 226 -22.14 -8.69 3.05
N ALA A 227 -22.01 -9.40 4.17
CA ALA A 227 -22.62 -10.71 4.33
C ALA A 227 -24.15 -10.58 4.42
N ILE A 228 -24.86 -11.46 3.71
CA ILE A 228 -26.33 -11.59 3.80
C ILE A 228 -26.69 -12.84 4.60
N GLY A 229 -25.96 -13.94 4.37
CA GLY A 229 -26.18 -15.23 5.01
C GLY A 229 -25.01 -16.18 4.75
N ASN A 230 -25.16 -17.44 5.13
CA ASN A 230 -24.10 -18.44 5.00
C ASN A 230 -23.67 -18.59 3.54
N ASN A 231 -22.40 -18.29 3.24
CA ASN A 231 -21.83 -18.32 1.89
C ASN A 231 -22.57 -17.43 0.87
N VAL A 232 -23.25 -16.38 1.34
CA VAL A 232 -23.93 -15.40 0.48
C VAL A 232 -23.59 -13.98 0.93
N SER A 233 -23.14 -13.17 0.00
CA SER A 233 -22.79 -11.77 0.23
C SER A 233 -23.20 -10.90 -0.94
N VAL A 234 -23.38 -9.60 -0.69
CA VAL A 234 -23.56 -8.58 -1.73
C VAL A 234 -22.35 -7.67 -1.71
N ASN A 235 -21.75 -7.45 -2.88
CA ASN A 235 -20.78 -6.38 -3.07
C ASN A 235 -21.51 -5.15 -3.59
N ILE A 236 -21.38 -4.03 -2.89
CA ILE A 236 -21.92 -2.73 -3.29
C ILE A 236 -20.79 -1.79 -3.69
N GLU A 237 -21.02 -0.97 -4.70
CA GLU A 237 -20.16 0.16 -5.07
C GLU A 237 -20.95 1.46 -4.99
N VAL A 238 -20.51 2.35 -4.09
CA VAL A 238 -21.23 3.58 -3.76
C VAL A 238 -20.56 4.76 -4.46
N ASP A 239 -21.34 5.55 -5.20
CA ASP A 239 -20.87 6.81 -5.79
C ASP A 239 -20.59 7.83 -4.67
N PRO A 240 -19.36 8.34 -4.52
CA PRO A 240 -19.01 9.34 -3.51
C PRO A 240 -19.77 10.65 -3.63
N TRP A 241 -20.25 11.00 -4.82
CA TRP A 241 -21.00 12.25 -5.04
C TRP A 241 -22.49 12.09 -4.77
N HIS A 242 -23.01 10.86 -4.86
CA HIS A 242 -24.43 10.56 -4.70
C HIS A 242 -24.63 9.27 -3.88
N PRO A 243 -24.24 9.26 -2.59
CA PRO A 243 -24.15 8.05 -1.79
C PRO A 243 -25.48 7.38 -1.49
N ASN A 244 -26.59 8.11 -1.59
CA ASN A 244 -27.95 7.58 -1.41
C ASN A 244 -28.62 7.17 -2.73
N MET A 245 -27.94 7.26 -3.87
CA MET A 245 -28.45 6.68 -5.12
C MET A 245 -28.27 5.16 -5.12
N LEU A 246 -29.07 4.46 -5.90
CA LEU A 246 -28.98 3.00 -6.03
C LEU A 246 -27.56 2.59 -6.46
N PRO A 247 -26.78 1.91 -5.61
CA PRO A 247 -25.42 1.51 -5.94
C PRO A 247 -25.41 0.32 -6.90
N GLU A 248 -24.28 0.09 -7.56
CA GLU A 248 -24.07 -1.17 -8.28
C GLU A 248 -23.98 -2.32 -7.26
N CYS A 249 -24.80 -3.35 -7.47
CA CYS A 249 -24.95 -4.48 -6.54
C CYS A 249 -24.61 -5.81 -7.21
N TYR A 250 -23.61 -6.50 -6.69
CA TYR A 250 -23.16 -7.81 -7.20
C TYR A 250 -23.31 -8.89 -6.12
N PHE A 251 -24.24 -9.83 -6.31
CA PHE A 251 -24.42 -10.96 -5.40
C PHE A 251 -23.43 -12.08 -5.67
N LEU A 252 -22.82 -12.58 -4.59
CA LEU A 252 -21.91 -13.71 -4.58
C LEU A 252 -22.51 -14.82 -3.71
N GLY A 253 -22.59 -16.03 -4.25
CA GLY A 253 -23.19 -17.19 -3.59
C GLY A 253 -23.65 -18.24 -4.61
N ALA A 254 -24.24 -19.33 -4.13
CA ALA A 254 -24.81 -20.35 -5.01
C ALA A 254 -26.01 -19.80 -5.80
N ASP A 255 -26.14 -20.19 -7.07
CA ASP A 255 -27.14 -19.62 -8.00
C ASP A 255 -28.57 -19.70 -7.44
N HIS A 256 -28.92 -20.81 -6.79
CA HIS A 256 -30.25 -21.04 -6.22
C HIS A 256 -30.58 -20.10 -5.05
N VAL A 257 -29.58 -19.50 -4.38
CA VAL A 257 -29.77 -18.55 -3.27
C VAL A 257 -29.75 -17.10 -3.75
N ILE A 258 -28.88 -16.78 -4.72
CA ILE A 258 -28.72 -15.40 -5.21
C ILE A 258 -29.81 -15.00 -6.23
N ASN A 259 -30.36 -15.94 -7.00
CA ASN A 259 -31.36 -15.62 -8.02
C ASN A 259 -32.66 -15.03 -7.43
N PRO A 260 -33.21 -15.55 -6.32
CA PRO A 260 -34.31 -14.88 -5.62
C PRO A 260 -33.97 -13.44 -5.21
N LEU A 261 -32.76 -13.18 -4.70
CA LEU A 261 -32.31 -11.84 -4.31
C LEU A 261 -32.21 -10.89 -5.51
N ARG A 262 -31.72 -11.38 -6.66
CA ARG A 262 -31.71 -10.61 -7.91
C ARG A 262 -33.11 -10.25 -8.39
N ILE A 263 -34.06 -11.19 -8.28
CA ILE A 263 -35.46 -10.95 -8.66
C ILE A 263 -36.07 -9.89 -7.74
N LYS A 264 -35.87 -9.99 -6.42
CA LYS A 264 -36.30 -8.95 -5.46
C LYS A 264 -35.69 -7.60 -5.80
N LEU A 265 -34.39 -7.56 -6.07
CA LEU A 265 -33.69 -6.34 -6.43
C LEU A 265 -34.35 -5.66 -7.63
N ASN A 266 -34.53 -6.39 -8.72
CA ASN A 266 -35.12 -5.90 -9.96
C ASN A 266 -36.59 -5.47 -9.80
N ASN A 267 -37.38 -6.23 -9.04
CA ASN A 267 -38.80 -5.90 -8.82
C ASN A 267 -38.98 -4.63 -7.99
N ASN A 268 -38.13 -4.43 -6.98
CA ASN A 268 -38.25 -3.35 -6.01
C ASN A 268 -37.36 -2.13 -6.35
N MET A 269 -36.66 -2.11 -7.49
CA MET A 269 -35.80 -0.96 -7.88
C MET A 269 -36.57 0.37 -7.89
N HIS A 270 -37.85 0.34 -8.23
CA HIS A 270 -38.71 1.53 -8.35
C HIS A 270 -39.09 2.14 -6.99
N SER A 271 -38.91 1.41 -5.89
CA SER A 271 -39.18 1.91 -4.53
C SER A 271 -37.95 2.53 -3.87
N TRP A 272 -36.84 2.67 -4.59
CA TRP A 272 -35.65 3.33 -4.08
C TRP A 272 -35.92 4.82 -3.84
N ASP A 273 -35.67 5.29 -2.62
CA ASP A 273 -35.89 6.69 -2.23
C ASP A 273 -34.56 7.33 -1.78
N PRO A 274 -33.99 8.30 -2.52
CA PRO A 274 -32.75 8.98 -2.14
C PRO A 274 -32.81 9.75 -0.81
N GLU A 275 -34.01 10.04 -0.30
CA GLU A 275 -34.20 10.66 1.02
C GLU A 275 -34.04 9.67 2.17
N ILE A 276 -34.06 8.37 1.88
CA ILE A 276 -33.82 7.28 2.81
C ILE A 276 -32.34 6.89 2.77
N GLY A 277 -31.76 6.62 3.95
CA GLY A 277 -30.36 6.20 4.05
C GLY A 277 -30.08 4.90 3.27
N LEU A 278 -28.89 4.83 2.68
CA LEU A 278 -28.43 3.72 1.84
C LEU A 278 -28.74 2.32 2.43
N LEU A 279 -28.40 2.10 3.69
CA LEU A 279 -28.61 0.79 4.33
C LEU A 279 -30.09 0.43 4.46
N GLN A 280 -30.95 1.41 4.76
CA GLN A 280 -32.38 1.18 4.94
C GLN A 280 -33.02 0.85 3.58
N ASN A 281 -32.68 1.59 2.52
CA ASN A 281 -33.10 1.26 1.17
C ASN A 281 -32.69 -0.17 0.77
N LEU A 282 -31.44 -0.59 1.06
CA LEU A 282 -30.98 -1.95 0.76
C LEU A 282 -31.77 -3.02 1.52
N LYS A 283 -32.17 -2.76 2.76
CA LYS A 283 -33.02 -3.67 3.55
C LYS A 283 -34.41 -3.81 2.95
N ASP A 284 -35.04 -2.68 2.62
CA ASP A 284 -36.41 -2.65 2.11
C ASP A 284 -36.49 -3.29 0.73
N LEU A 285 -35.51 -3.00 -0.11
CA LEU A 285 -35.45 -3.50 -1.48
C LEU A 285 -35.21 -5.02 -1.54
N LEU A 286 -34.33 -5.54 -0.68
CA LEU A 286 -34.04 -6.98 -0.61
C LEU A 286 -35.00 -7.74 0.32
N GLU A 287 -35.77 -7.02 1.13
CA GLU A 287 -36.62 -7.54 2.20
C GLU A 287 -35.83 -8.48 3.13
N ILE A 288 -34.65 -8.04 3.55
CA ILE A 288 -33.77 -8.79 4.46
C ILE A 288 -33.30 -7.92 5.61
N ASP A 289 -33.03 -8.57 6.74
CA ASP A 289 -32.22 -7.99 7.80
C ASP A 289 -30.77 -8.43 7.63
N PHE A 290 -29.87 -7.47 7.44
CA PHE A 290 -28.45 -7.75 7.38
C PHE A 290 -27.93 -8.25 8.74
N PRO A 291 -27.10 -9.30 8.76
CA PRO A 291 -26.45 -9.77 9.97
C PRO A 291 -25.55 -8.68 10.54
N SER A 292 -25.60 -8.49 11.86
CA SER A 292 -24.72 -7.55 12.56
C SER A 292 -23.48 -8.26 13.11
N CYS A 293 -22.34 -7.58 13.10
CA CYS A 293 -21.05 -8.10 13.60
C CYS A 293 -21.07 -8.44 15.11
N ALA A 294 -22.02 -7.90 15.88
CA ALA A 294 -22.07 -8.06 17.34
C ALA A 294 -22.59 -9.44 17.83
N VAL A 295 -23.12 -10.28 16.93
CA VAL A 295 -23.92 -11.47 17.31
C VAL A 295 -23.31 -12.80 16.82
N LEU A 296 -22.35 -12.80 15.90
CA LEU A 296 -21.95 -14.02 15.17
C LEU A 296 -20.41 -14.19 15.11
N GLU A 297 -19.92 -15.43 15.01
CA GLU A 297 -18.48 -15.75 14.91
C GLU A 297 -17.99 -15.66 13.45
N LYS A 298 -16.75 -15.18 13.24
CA LYS A 298 -16.20 -14.92 11.89
C LYS A 298 -16.10 -16.18 11.00
N SER A 299 -16.06 -17.36 11.62
CA SER A 299 -16.04 -18.67 10.97
C SER A 299 -17.32 -19.03 10.21
N ASP A 300 -18.44 -18.36 10.48
CA ASP A 300 -19.73 -18.74 9.89
C ASP A 300 -19.91 -18.20 8.46
N PHE A 301 -19.22 -17.10 8.12
CA PHE A 301 -19.40 -16.39 6.84
C PHE A 301 -18.15 -16.32 5.97
N ALA A 302 -16.95 -16.38 6.56
CA ALA A 302 -15.68 -16.34 5.84
C ALA A 302 -15.04 -17.74 5.82
N LYS A 303 -15.48 -18.58 4.87
CA LYS A 303 -14.92 -19.93 4.67
C LYS A 303 -13.73 -19.89 3.73
N ASP A 304 -12.71 -20.68 4.07
CA ASP A 304 -11.52 -20.85 3.23
C ASP A 304 -11.86 -21.50 1.89
N CYS A 305 -11.06 -21.17 0.87
CA CYS A 305 -11.13 -21.82 -0.42
C CYS A 305 -10.93 -23.33 -0.26
N GLY A 306 -11.81 -24.14 -0.86
CA GLY A 306 -11.74 -25.60 -0.78
C GLY A 306 -10.51 -26.22 -1.47
N ILE A 307 -9.73 -25.46 -2.23
CA ILE A 307 -8.55 -25.96 -2.97
C ILE A 307 -7.25 -25.54 -2.30
N CYS A 308 -7.06 -24.24 -2.05
CA CYS A 308 -5.83 -23.73 -1.44
C CYS A 308 -5.90 -23.64 0.09
N TYR A 309 -7.08 -23.88 0.69
CA TYR A 309 -7.31 -23.82 2.14
C TYR A 309 -6.90 -22.49 2.77
N ALA A 310 -6.97 -21.41 1.99
CA ALA A 310 -6.71 -20.05 2.44
C ALA A 310 -7.93 -19.17 2.15
N TYR A 311 -8.23 -18.26 3.07
CA TYR A 311 -9.21 -17.20 2.84
C TYR A 311 -8.69 -16.12 1.90
N ARG A 312 -7.37 -15.85 1.90
CA ARG A 312 -6.75 -14.87 0.99
C ARG A 312 -5.67 -15.51 0.14
N LEU A 313 -5.77 -15.32 -1.17
CA LEU A 313 -4.76 -15.68 -2.16
C LEU A 313 -4.53 -14.48 -3.08
N ASP A 314 -3.32 -13.93 -3.08
CA ASP A 314 -2.93 -12.77 -3.89
C ASP A 314 -3.87 -11.55 -3.76
N GLY A 315 -4.40 -11.33 -2.56
CA GLY A 315 -5.33 -10.24 -2.26
C GLY A 315 -6.80 -10.55 -2.61
N THR A 316 -7.09 -11.68 -3.26
CA THR A 316 -8.45 -12.14 -3.57
C THR A 316 -9.00 -13.06 -2.50
N THR A 317 -10.31 -13.09 -2.37
CA THR A 317 -11.06 -13.99 -1.47
C THR A 317 -11.94 -14.93 -2.29
N PRO A 318 -12.46 -16.02 -1.68
CA PRO A 318 -13.37 -16.91 -2.39
C PRO A 318 -14.64 -16.18 -2.85
N ASP A 319 -14.85 -16.23 -4.15
CA ASP A 319 -15.94 -15.57 -4.87
C ASP A 319 -16.83 -16.59 -5.61
N GLN A 320 -16.35 -17.83 -5.79
CA GLN A 320 -17.08 -18.90 -6.46
C GLN A 320 -17.61 -19.94 -5.45
N VAL A 321 -18.93 -20.10 -5.35
CA VAL A 321 -19.55 -21.07 -4.40
C VAL A 321 -20.25 -22.21 -5.12
N CYS A 322 -19.95 -23.48 -4.78
CA CYS A 322 -20.60 -24.65 -5.38
C CYS A 322 -22.13 -24.58 -5.32
N ASP A 323 -22.80 -24.85 -6.45
CA ASP A 323 -24.26 -24.74 -6.57
C ASP A 323 -25.04 -25.90 -5.94
N ASP A 324 -24.41 -27.07 -5.67
CA ASP A 324 -25.08 -28.17 -4.97
C ASP A 324 -25.35 -27.74 -3.52
N PRO A 325 -26.62 -27.68 -3.07
CA PRO A 325 -26.98 -27.20 -1.73
C PRO A 325 -26.34 -28.00 -0.59
N ARG A 326 -25.92 -29.24 -0.84
CA ARG A 326 -25.26 -30.09 0.16
C ARG A 326 -23.75 -29.87 0.23
N CYS A 327 -23.17 -29.18 -0.76
CA CYS A 327 -21.76 -28.86 -0.83
C CYS A 327 -21.50 -27.42 -0.37
N GLY A 328 -21.95 -26.43 -1.15
CA GLY A 328 -21.76 -25.01 -0.83
C GLY A 328 -20.31 -24.57 -0.58
N GLN A 329 -19.30 -25.36 -0.99
CA GLN A 329 -17.90 -25.03 -0.75
C GLN A 329 -17.49 -23.81 -1.59
N PRO A 330 -16.86 -22.79 -1.01
CA PRO A 330 -16.34 -21.66 -1.74
C PRO A 330 -14.92 -21.93 -2.29
N PHE A 331 -14.59 -21.25 -3.38
CA PHE A 331 -13.31 -21.32 -4.07
C PHE A 331 -12.93 -19.93 -4.57
N HIS A 332 -11.63 -19.64 -4.64
CA HIS A 332 -11.14 -18.55 -5.49
C HIS A 332 -11.36 -18.91 -6.96
N GLN A 333 -11.76 -17.93 -7.78
CA GLN A 333 -11.87 -18.10 -9.23
C GLN A 333 -10.60 -18.72 -9.84
N ALA A 334 -9.41 -18.19 -9.50
CA ALA A 334 -8.15 -18.71 -10.01
C ALA A 334 -7.92 -20.18 -9.63
N CYS A 335 -8.11 -20.54 -8.36
CA CYS A 335 -7.97 -21.93 -7.91
C CYS A 335 -8.95 -22.87 -8.61
N LEU A 336 -10.22 -22.46 -8.75
CA LEU A 336 -11.22 -23.27 -9.41
C LEU A 336 -10.92 -23.43 -10.91
N TYR A 337 -10.47 -22.36 -11.56
CA TYR A 337 -10.12 -22.38 -12.97
C TYR A 337 -8.95 -23.35 -13.24
N GLU A 338 -7.85 -23.22 -12.50
CA GLU A 338 -6.69 -24.12 -12.62
C GLU A 338 -7.06 -25.58 -12.34
N TRP A 339 -7.89 -25.82 -11.32
CA TRP A 339 -8.39 -27.16 -11.01
C TRP A 339 -9.17 -27.74 -12.19
N LEU A 340 -10.14 -27.01 -12.72
CA LEU A 340 -10.96 -27.48 -13.83
C LEU A 340 -10.11 -27.71 -15.09
N GLN A 341 -9.10 -26.89 -15.37
CA GLN A 341 -8.18 -27.13 -16.49
C GLN A 341 -7.41 -28.46 -16.36
N SER A 342 -7.11 -28.90 -15.14
CA SER A 342 -6.38 -30.15 -14.90
C SER A 342 -7.22 -31.42 -15.09
N LEU A 343 -8.55 -31.31 -15.11
CA LEU A 343 -9.44 -32.47 -15.21
C LEU A 343 -9.56 -32.96 -16.66
N PRO A 344 -9.34 -34.27 -16.94
CA PRO A 344 -9.53 -34.84 -18.28
C PRO A 344 -10.98 -34.77 -18.79
N SER A 345 -11.95 -34.67 -17.87
CA SER A 345 -13.39 -34.61 -18.17
C SER A 345 -13.90 -33.19 -18.45
N SER A 346 -13.03 -32.18 -18.31
CA SER A 346 -13.44 -30.79 -18.48
C SER A 346 -13.76 -30.45 -19.92
N ARG A 347 -14.76 -29.60 -20.09
CA ARG A 347 -15.20 -29.08 -21.38
C ARG A 347 -15.06 -27.57 -21.37
N GLN A 348 -14.35 -27.02 -22.33
CA GLN A 348 -14.25 -25.58 -22.52
C GLN A 348 -15.24 -25.14 -23.60
N SER A 349 -15.99 -24.06 -23.33
CA SER A 349 -16.84 -23.38 -24.30
C SER A 349 -16.63 -21.88 -24.15
N PHE A 350 -16.06 -21.25 -25.17
CA PHE A 350 -15.60 -19.86 -25.11
C PHE A 350 -14.67 -19.65 -23.89
N ASN A 351 -14.95 -18.63 -23.09
CA ASN A 351 -14.16 -18.27 -21.90
C ASN A 351 -14.63 -19.01 -20.63
N VAL A 352 -15.45 -20.06 -20.77
CA VAL A 352 -16.03 -20.80 -19.64
C VAL A 352 -15.56 -22.26 -19.69
N ILE A 353 -14.97 -22.73 -18.60
CA ILE A 353 -14.61 -24.14 -18.41
C ILE A 353 -15.63 -24.81 -17.49
N PHE A 354 -16.12 -25.97 -17.92
CA PHE A 354 -17.05 -26.82 -17.18
C PHE A 354 -16.32 -28.08 -16.72
N GLY A 355 -16.56 -28.51 -15.48
CA GLY A 355 -16.06 -29.77 -14.97
C GLY A 355 -16.67 -30.12 -13.62
N GLU A 356 -16.04 -31.01 -12.87
CA GLU A 356 -16.58 -31.55 -11.63
C GLU A 356 -16.02 -30.82 -10.39
N CYS A 357 -16.90 -30.53 -9.43
CA CYS A 357 -16.51 -29.95 -8.15
C CYS A 357 -15.61 -30.93 -7.35
N PRO A 358 -14.48 -30.49 -6.78
CA PRO A 358 -13.57 -31.35 -6.02
C PRO A 358 -14.20 -32.06 -4.81
N TYR A 359 -15.34 -31.55 -4.31
CA TYR A 359 -15.97 -32.04 -3.07
C TYR A 359 -17.21 -32.90 -3.32
N CYS A 360 -17.99 -32.62 -4.36
CA CYS A 360 -19.28 -33.30 -4.58
C CYS A 360 -19.43 -33.94 -5.97
N ASN A 361 -18.43 -33.79 -6.84
CA ASN A 361 -18.42 -34.31 -8.22
C ASN A 361 -19.61 -33.85 -9.07
N LYS A 362 -20.29 -32.76 -8.68
CA LYS A 362 -21.34 -32.13 -9.49
C LYS A 362 -20.73 -31.14 -10.47
N VAL A 363 -21.43 -30.96 -11.58
CA VAL A 363 -21.03 -30.03 -12.64
C VAL A 363 -20.92 -28.62 -12.09
N ARG A 364 -19.78 -27.98 -12.35
CA ARG A 364 -19.50 -26.57 -12.10
C ARG A 364 -18.89 -25.92 -13.31
N LYS A 365 -18.93 -24.59 -13.31
CA LYS A 365 -18.32 -23.73 -14.31
C LYS A 365 -17.38 -22.74 -13.63
N SER A 366 -16.32 -22.34 -14.32
CA SER A 366 -15.46 -21.20 -13.98
C SER A 366 -15.15 -20.43 -15.25
N ASN A 367 -14.98 -19.11 -15.12
CA ASN A 367 -14.54 -18.27 -16.23
C ASN A 367 -13.00 -18.18 -16.23
N GLU A 368 -12.42 -17.92 -17.40
CA GLU A 368 -11.04 -17.45 -17.53
C GLU A 368 -10.86 -16.10 -16.82
N ASN A 369 -9.74 -15.93 -16.10
CA ASN A 369 -9.36 -14.63 -15.53
C ASN A 369 -9.14 -13.64 -16.69
N GLU A 370 -9.79 -12.47 -16.64
CA GLU A 370 -9.41 -11.30 -17.46
C GLU A 370 -8.08 -10.71 -17.00
#